data_AF-A0A0K2TQZ0-F1
#
_entry.id   AF-A0A0K2TQZ0-F1
#
_cell.length_a   1.000
_cell.length_b   1.000
_cell.length_c   1.000
_cell.angle_alpha   90.00
_cell.angle_beta   90.00
_cell.angle_gamma   90.00
#
_symmetry.space_group_name_H-M   'P 1'
#
loop_
_entity.id
_entity.type
_entity.pdbx_description
1 polymer ?
#
loop_
_entity_poly.entity_id
_entity_poly.type
_entity_poly.pdbx_seq_one_letter_code
_entity_poly.pdbx_strand_id
1 'polypeptide(L)'
;MASLGNALVTKILGHSAAEKAFRPWWDNLEDFLVYGLVMLGLIVAPTAIINGTPLDCNFCAEEDCRIYFNRTNTSHRDPENPGYNSLWVKKYCTMTAVDGFILYFPYLLLIMALVIVLIERVFLRIFRAGLKLDAFYSLVQKNLEDAEEEFNVDEKEYDDSVNNRTAIEVLHSFTSNSNYFASYMVRTIIVTILASILLIWLISMGIPSMQKDEFIYCNVHGFHYECAGHPQEFYMYVLLITVAILIVYIFCCIYNIVWLLLPQLGALSRIMRQYRIMLHERHGVDEDTAFLGELNWIYFKNRDLKLLLDLLATSSGVSQSISLLTLFDQSLRQKCIASHLKVHREGTTATVEVGEAEAIRDLFSKMEDLSCIFTVQIYPPTVNSSVHALKFGPYRSFKEKAVDIEMQPLNHSRKVRSAVFNNLLEGQEYLFRVNTLINGHPIAKKILK
;
A
#
# COMPACT_ATOMS: atom_id res chain seq x y z
N MET A 1 4.05 27.18 -14.84
CA MET A 1 3.51 26.58 -13.59
C MET A 1 3.38 25.06 -13.67
N ALA A 2 2.89 24.47 -14.77
CA ALA A 2 2.82 23.01 -14.92
C ALA A 2 4.17 22.27 -14.79
N SER A 3 5.29 22.82 -15.30
CA SER A 3 6.62 22.23 -15.12
C SER A 3 7.11 22.27 -13.66
N LEU A 4 6.74 23.33 -12.93
CA LEU A 4 7.08 23.53 -11.52
C LEU A 4 6.25 22.59 -10.65
N GLY A 5 4.95 22.43 -10.97
CA GLY A 5 4.09 21.39 -10.41
C GLY A 5 4.68 20.00 -10.62
N ASN A 6 5.02 19.61 -11.85
CA ASN A 6 5.60 18.30 -12.13
C ASN A 6 6.94 18.06 -11.42
N ALA A 7 7.83 19.05 -11.35
CA ALA A 7 9.11 18.92 -10.65
C ALA A 7 8.93 18.78 -9.13
N LEU A 8 8.00 19.54 -8.55
CA LEU A 8 7.68 19.51 -7.13
C LEU A 8 7.02 18.18 -6.77
N VAL A 9 6.12 17.70 -7.62
CA VAL A 9 5.42 16.41 -7.46
C VAL A 9 6.40 15.24 -7.58
N THR A 10 7.24 15.20 -8.61
CA THR A 10 8.19 14.08 -8.79
C THR A 10 9.27 14.04 -7.71
N LYS A 11 9.77 15.19 -7.24
CA LYS A 11 10.79 15.22 -6.17
C LYS A 11 10.21 15.03 -4.77
N ILE A 12 9.02 15.56 -4.49
CA ILE A 12 8.46 15.57 -3.14
C ILE A 12 7.55 14.36 -2.91
N LEU A 13 6.91 13.81 -3.95
CA LEU A 13 6.03 12.63 -3.89
C LEU A 13 6.66 11.40 -4.56
N GLY A 14 7.92 11.48 -5.02
CA GLY A 14 8.64 10.32 -5.55
C GLY A 14 8.87 9.26 -4.47
N HIS A 15 8.30 8.06 -4.66
CA HIS A 15 8.54 6.89 -3.83
C HIS A 15 9.62 6.00 -4.43
N SER A 16 10.45 5.38 -3.59
CA SER A 16 11.37 4.33 -4.03
C SER A 16 10.57 3.12 -4.57
N ALA A 17 11.20 2.27 -5.39
CA ALA A 17 10.55 1.05 -5.89
C ALA A 17 10.09 0.17 -4.72
N ALA A 18 10.90 0.10 -3.67
CA ALA A 18 10.60 -0.59 -2.44
C ALA A 18 9.36 0.02 -1.74
N GLU A 19 9.32 1.35 -1.55
CA GLU A 19 8.15 2.02 -0.95
C GLU A 19 6.86 1.75 -1.72
N LYS A 20 6.91 1.72 -3.05
CA LYS A 20 5.74 1.41 -3.89
C LYS A 20 5.27 -0.03 -3.70
N ALA A 21 6.18 -0.98 -3.52
CA ALA A 21 5.85 -2.38 -3.34
C ALA A 21 5.16 -2.67 -2.00
N PHE A 22 5.40 -1.88 -0.96
CA PHE A 22 4.76 -2.05 0.36
C PHE A 22 3.62 -1.07 0.62
N ARG A 23 3.24 -0.23 -0.36
CA ARG A 23 2.11 0.70 -0.24
C ARG A 23 0.81 0.02 -0.67
N PRO A 24 -0.15 -0.16 0.25
CA PRO A 24 -1.48 -0.62 -0.08
C PRO A 24 -2.27 0.48 -0.80
N TRP A 25 -3.45 0.12 -1.31
CA TRP A 25 -4.26 1.04 -2.13
C TRP A 25 -4.72 2.30 -1.39
N TRP A 26 -4.92 2.24 -0.07
CA TRP A 26 -5.35 3.41 0.72
C TRP A 26 -4.22 4.43 0.90
N ASP A 27 -2.97 3.98 1.12
CA ASP A 27 -1.80 4.88 1.18
C ASP A 27 -1.59 5.56 -0.18
N ASN A 28 -1.78 4.83 -1.29
CA ASN A 28 -1.73 5.42 -2.63
C ASN A 28 -2.86 6.46 -2.84
N LEU A 29 -4.06 6.19 -2.32
CA LEU A 29 -5.17 7.14 -2.36
C LEU A 29 -4.87 8.40 -1.53
N GLU A 30 -4.27 8.25 -0.34
CA GLU A 30 -3.80 9.36 0.49
C GLU A 30 -2.84 10.27 -0.29
N ASP A 31 -1.86 9.69 -1.01
CA ASP A 31 -0.93 10.46 -1.86
C ASP A 31 -1.66 11.25 -2.95
N PHE A 32 -2.64 10.64 -3.62
CA PHE A 32 -3.43 11.31 -4.67
C PHE A 32 -4.29 12.45 -4.10
N LEU A 33 -4.85 12.28 -2.90
CA LEU A 33 -5.63 13.32 -2.23
C LEU A 33 -4.75 14.53 -1.86
N VAL A 34 -3.56 14.27 -1.31
CA VAL A 34 -2.59 15.32 -0.98
C VAL A 34 -2.07 16.02 -2.24
N TYR A 35 -1.82 15.27 -3.31
CA TYR A 35 -1.53 15.85 -4.62
C TYR A 35 -2.66 16.76 -5.12
N GLY A 36 -3.91 16.32 -4.96
CA GLY A 36 -5.10 17.14 -5.26
C GLY A 36 -5.10 18.46 -4.48
N LEU A 37 -4.77 18.44 -3.18
CA LEU A 37 -4.66 19.64 -2.36
C LEU A 37 -3.57 20.60 -2.85
N VAL A 38 -2.38 20.08 -3.18
CA VAL A 38 -1.29 20.90 -3.74
C VAL A 38 -1.73 21.54 -5.06
N MET A 39 -2.37 20.77 -5.95
CA MET A 39 -2.84 21.28 -7.24
C MET A 39 -3.91 22.35 -7.08
N LEU A 40 -4.87 22.18 -6.17
CA LEU A 40 -5.85 23.22 -5.86
C LEU A 40 -5.17 24.49 -5.35
N GLY A 41 -4.21 24.36 -4.42
CA GLY A 41 -3.43 25.49 -3.93
C GLY A 41 -2.68 26.23 -5.05
N LEU A 42 -2.09 25.50 -6.01
CA LEU A 42 -1.39 26.07 -7.16
C LEU A 42 -2.32 26.72 -8.19
N ILE A 43 -3.57 26.28 -8.31
CA ILE A 43 -4.58 26.89 -9.19
C ILE A 43 -5.10 28.20 -8.58
N VAL A 44 -5.27 28.25 -7.25
CA VAL A 44 -5.78 29.42 -6.53
C VAL A 44 -4.68 30.46 -6.24
N ALA A 45 -3.42 30.06 -6.08
CA ALA A 45 -2.34 31.02 -5.77
C ALA A 45 -2.18 32.16 -6.81
N PRO A 46 -2.25 31.91 -8.14
CA PRO A 46 -2.18 32.97 -9.14
C PRO A 46 -3.32 33.98 -9.05
N THR A 47 -4.54 33.55 -8.68
CA THR A 47 -5.67 34.48 -8.54
C THR A 47 -5.46 35.45 -7.38
N ALA A 48 -4.69 35.06 -6.36
CA ALA A 48 -4.29 35.95 -5.27
C ALA A 48 -3.06 36.81 -5.61
N ILE A 49 -2.07 36.28 -6.33
CA ILE A 49 -0.79 36.97 -6.61
C ILE A 49 -0.92 37.98 -7.76
N ILE A 50 -1.56 37.58 -8.86
CA ILE A 50 -1.61 38.39 -10.09
C ILE A 50 -2.55 39.57 -9.93
N ASN A 51 -3.62 39.41 -9.13
CA ASN A 51 -4.64 40.45 -9.01
C ASN A 51 -4.23 41.62 -8.11
N GLY A 52 -3.17 41.53 -7.29
CA GLY A 52 -2.55 42.63 -6.51
C GLY A 52 -3.46 43.29 -5.44
N THR A 53 -4.62 43.77 -5.87
CA THR A 53 -5.81 44.17 -5.11
C THR A 53 -7.03 43.70 -5.94
N PRO A 54 -7.69 42.58 -5.59
CA PRO A 54 -8.80 42.03 -6.39
C PRO A 54 -10.10 42.85 -6.26
N LEU A 55 -10.03 44.03 -5.66
CA LEU A 55 -11.19 44.86 -5.37
C LEU A 55 -11.24 46.04 -6.32
N ASP A 56 -12.40 46.23 -6.91
CA ASP A 56 -12.85 47.46 -7.53
C ASP A 56 -13.78 48.17 -6.55
N CYS A 57 -13.29 49.29 -6.02
CA CYS A 57 -14.01 50.09 -5.04
C CYS A 57 -14.56 51.35 -5.68
N ASN A 58 -15.86 51.57 -5.51
CA ASN A 58 -16.56 52.79 -5.89
C ASN A 58 -16.93 53.57 -4.65
N PHE A 59 -16.92 54.89 -4.77
CA PHE A 59 -17.40 55.76 -3.69
C PHE A 59 -18.92 55.60 -3.56
N CYS A 60 -19.41 55.44 -2.34
CA CYS A 60 -20.84 55.31 -2.08
C CYS A 60 -21.56 56.63 -2.40
N ALA A 61 -22.24 56.69 -3.54
CA ALA A 61 -23.25 57.73 -3.79
C ALA A 61 -24.56 57.39 -3.07
N GLU A 62 -25.40 58.39 -2.80
CA GLU A 62 -26.58 58.33 -1.93
C GLU A 62 -27.59 57.23 -2.31
N GLU A 63 -27.63 56.82 -3.59
CA GLU A 63 -28.52 55.76 -4.08
C GLU A 63 -27.92 54.35 -3.98
N ASP A 64 -26.60 54.20 -4.18
CA ASP A 64 -25.93 52.89 -4.31
C ASP A 64 -25.76 52.19 -2.94
N CYS A 65 -25.46 52.94 -1.87
CA CYS A 65 -25.19 52.37 -0.54
C CYS A 65 -26.34 52.54 0.47
N ARG A 66 -27.54 52.92 0.01
CA ARG A 66 -28.70 53.24 0.87
C ARG A 66 -29.08 52.08 1.80
N ILE A 67 -28.95 50.84 1.34
CA ILE A 67 -29.27 49.62 2.10
C ILE A 67 -28.31 49.47 3.28
N TYR A 68 -27.02 49.74 3.08
CA TYR A 68 -26.00 49.62 4.11
C TYR A 68 -26.14 50.68 5.22
N PHE A 69 -26.41 51.94 4.84
CA PHE A 69 -26.63 53.02 5.80
C PHE A 69 -27.86 52.78 6.68
N ASN A 70 -28.95 52.29 6.09
CA ASN A 70 -30.15 51.89 6.85
C ASN A 70 -29.88 50.74 7.82
N ARG A 71 -28.98 49.79 7.47
CA ARG A 71 -28.65 48.64 8.31
C ARG A 71 -27.74 49.01 9.49
N THR A 72 -26.84 49.97 9.29
CA THR A 72 -25.79 50.33 10.26
C THR A 72 -26.12 51.57 11.10
N ASN A 73 -27.25 52.24 10.85
CA ASN A 73 -27.63 53.52 11.50
C ASN A 73 -26.51 54.58 11.43
N THR A 74 -25.68 54.54 10.40
CA THR A 74 -24.61 55.52 10.19
C THR A 74 -25.16 56.72 9.43
N SER A 75 -25.00 57.91 10.02
CA SER A 75 -25.47 59.17 9.44
C SER A 75 -24.56 59.62 8.31
N HIS A 76 -25.14 59.98 7.17
CA HIS A 76 -24.47 60.53 6.00
C HIS A 76 -23.72 61.81 6.42
N ARG A 77 -22.39 61.77 6.42
CA ARG A 77 -21.56 62.97 6.47
C ARG A 77 -20.82 63.08 5.14
N ASP A 78 -21.23 64.10 4.40
CA ASP A 78 -20.60 64.66 3.21
C ASP A 78 -20.87 63.92 1.87
N PRO A 79 -21.60 64.56 0.93
CA PRO A 79 -21.92 63.98 -0.39
C PRO A 79 -20.80 64.15 -1.43
N GLU A 80 -19.72 64.89 -1.11
CA GLU A 80 -18.64 65.18 -2.05
C GLU A 80 -17.51 64.15 -1.94
N ASN A 81 -17.12 63.59 -3.08
CA ASN A 81 -16.02 62.65 -3.16
C ASN A 81 -14.70 63.35 -2.77
N PRO A 82 -13.95 62.86 -1.76
CA PRO A 82 -12.71 63.49 -1.29
C PRO A 82 -11.56 63.41 -2.31
N GLY A 83 -11.72 62.73 -3.45
CA GLY A 83 -10.72 62.66 -4.51
C GLY A 83 -9.51 61.80 -4.15
N TYR A 84 -9.65 60.85 -3.22
CA TYR A 84 -8.58 59.91 -2.90
C TYR A 84 -8.18 59.09 -4.13
N ASN A 85 -6.89 58.74 -4.22
CA ASN A 85 -6.39 57.89 -5.29
C ASN A 85 -7.05 56.50 -5.18
N SER A 86 -7.74 56.08 -6.25
CA SER A 86 -8.45 54.80 -6.31
C SER A 86 -7.56 53.61 -5.99
N LEU A 87 -6.28 53.65 -6.39
CA LEU A 87 -5.32 52.58 -6.10
C LEU A 87 -4.98 52.50 -4.59
N TRP A 88 -4.95 53.63 -3.90
CA TRP A 88 -4.73 53.66 -2.46
C TRP A 88 -5.96 53.16 -1.70
N VAL A 89 -7.16 53.58 -2.10
CA VAL A 89 -8.43 53.12 -1.51
C VAL A 89 -8.56 51.60 -1.66
N LYS A 90 -8.31 51.06 -2.86
CA LYS A 90 -8.31 49.60 -3.10
C LYS A 90 -7.37 48.88 -2.15
N LYS A 91 -6.13 49.36 -2.01
CA LYS A 91 -5.12 48.75 -1.13
C LYS A 91 -5.51 48.85 0.34
N TYR A 92 -6.03 50.00 0.77
CA TYR A 92 -6.48 50.20 2.14
C TYR A 92 -7.63 49.25 2.49
N CYS A 93 -8.69 49.23 1.68
CA CYS A 93 -9.86 48.39 1.90
C CYS A 93 -9.55 46.89 1.80
N THR A 94 -8.62 46.49 0.92
CA THR A 94 -8.15 45.10 0.87
C THR A 94 -7.48 44.67 2.19
N MET A 95 -6.78 45.57 2.87
CA MET A 95 -6.04 45.25 4.10
C MET A 95 -6.89 45.41 5.38
N THR A 96 -7.92 46.24 5.36
CA THR A 96 -8.72 46.58 6.55
C THR A 96 -10.10 45.95 6.58
N ALA A 97 -10.76 45.77 5.43
CA ALA A 97 -12.15 45.31 5.35
C ALA A 97 -12.29 43.84 4.93
N VAL A 98 -11.32 43.29 4.20
CA VAL A 98 -11.33 41.86 3.79
C VAL A 98 -10.85 40.99 4.95
N ASP A 99 -11.57 39.90 5.20
CA ASP A 99 -11.13 38.91 6.19
C ASP A 99 -9.76 38.33 5.82
N GLY A 100 -8.85 38.26 6.81
CA GLY A 100 -7.53 37.69 6.62
C GLY A 100 -7.55 36.24 6.11
N PHE A 101 -8.57 35.45 6.47
CA PHE A 101 -8.72 34.09 5.97
C PHE A 101 -8.83 34.06 4.44
N ILE A 102 -9.66 34.94 3.86
CA ILE A 102 -9.87 35.04 2.42
C ILE A 102 -8.59 35.47 1.72
N LEU A 103 -7.90 36.48 2.27
CA LEU A 103 -6.66 37.00 1.70
C LEU A 103 -5.54 35.95 1.66
N TYR A 104 -5.44 35.13 2.71
CA TYR A 104 -4.39 34.12 2.84
C TYR A 104 -4.78 32.71 2.39
N PHE A 105 -6.03 32.51 1.95
CA PHE A 105 -6.60 31.19 1.65
C PHE A 105 -5.71 30.31 0.74
N PRO A 106 -5.26 30.75 -0.45
CA PRO A 106 -4.38 29.94 -1.30
C PRO A 106 -3.05 29.54 -0.63
N TYR A 107 -2.47 30.43 0.18
CA TYR A 107 -1.22 30.14 0.89
C TYR A 107 -1.47 29.13 2.02
N LEU A 108 -2.61 29.25 2.72
CA LEU A 108 -3.03 28.31 3.73
C LEU A 108 -3.21 26.90 3.13
N LEU A 109 -3.84 26.78 1.95
CA LEU A 109 -3.97 25.50 1.24
C LEU A 109 -2.60 24.86 0.95
N LEU A 110 -1.66 25.62 0.42
CA LEU A 110 -0.31 25.14 0.11
C LEU A 110 0.47 24.74 1.38
N ILE A 111 0.38 25.54 2.44
CA ILE A 111 1.03 25.23 3.72
C ILE A 111 0.45 23.95 4.32
N MET A 112 -0.88 23.79 4.34
CA MET A 112 -1.53 22.58 4.85
C MET A 112 -1.05 21.33 4.11
N ALA A 113 -1.06 21.37 2.77
CA ALA A 113 -0.59 20.25 1.98
C ALA A 113 0.89 19.94 2.24
N LEU A 114 1.74 20.97 2.32
CA LEU A 114 3.16 20.82 2.62
C LEU A 114 3.40 20.20 4.01
N VAL A 115 2.66 20.64 5.03
CA VAL A 115 2.80 20.09 6.40
C VAL A 115 2.43 18.61 6.44
N ILE A 116 1.34 18.20 5.77
CA ILE A 116 0.93 16.79 5.71
C ILE A 116 2.05 15.94 5.07
N VAL A 117 2.57 16.38 3.91
CA VAL A 117 3.66 15.68 3.21
C VAL A 117 4.94 15.65 4.04
N LEU A 118 5.26 16.76 4.71
CA LEU A 118 6.48 16.87 5.52
C LEU A 118 6.46 15.89 6.68
N ILE A 119 5.32 15.72 7.35
CA ILE A 119 5.18 14.73 8.43
C ILE A 119 5.45 13.33 7.89
N GLU A 120 4.81 12.94 6.80
CA GLU A 120 5.05 11.64 6.19
C GLU A 120 6.54 11.40 5.87
N ARG A 121 7.20 12.37 5.22
CA ARG A 121 8.62 12.26 4.83
C ARG A 121 9.57 12.25 6.02
N VAL A 122 9.31 13.08 7.01
CA VAL A 122 10.12 13.15 8.24
C VAL A 122 10.06 11.83 8.98
N PHE A 123 8.88 11.20 9.08
CA PHE A 123 8.74 9.89 9.71
C PHE A 123 9.53 8.80 8.95
N LEU A 124 9.41 8.71 7.62
CA LEU A 124 10.19 7.73 6.85
C LEU A 124 11.71 7.87 7.06
N ARG A 125 12.19 9.12 7.15
CA ARG A 125 13.61 9.41 7.36
C ARG A 125 14.09 9.15 8.79
N ILE A 126 13.33 9.59 9.80
CA ILE A 126 13.70 9.46 11.22
C ILE A 126 13.86 7.98 11.60
N PHE A 127 12.98 7.12 11.12
CA PHE A 127 12.94 5.73 11.57
C PHE A 127 13.92 4.81 10.84
N ARG A 128 14.76 5.35 9.95
CA ARG A 128 15.68 4.57 9.07
C ARG A 128 14.96 3.40 8.39
N ALA A 129 13.65 3.53 8.23
CA ALA A 129 12.78 2.47 7.73
C ALA A 129 13.06 2.21 6.25
N GLY A 130 13.39 3.27 5.50
CA GLY A 130 13.74 3.18 4.07
C GLY A 130 14.84 2.16 3.80
N LEU A 131 15.97 2.20 4.52
CA LEU A 131 17.08 1.27 4.28
C LEU A 131 16.71 -0.20 4.56
N LYS A 132 15.93 -0.45 5.62
CA LYS A 132 15.47 -1.82 5.95
C LYS A 132 14.45 -2.33 4.94
N LEU A 133 13.59 -1.43 4.48
CA LEU A 133 12.55 -1.72 3.49
C LEU A 133 13.16 -1.93 2.11
N ASP A 134 14.18 -1.16 1.72
CA ASP A 134 14.97 -1.36 0.51
C ASP A 134 15.74 -2.70 0.56
N ALA A 135 16.37 -3.04 1.70
CA ALA A 135 17.03 -4.33 1.88
C ALA A 135 16.04 -5.50 1.74
N PHE A 136 14.87 -5.39 2.38
CA PHE A 136 13.81 -6.39 2.28
C PHE A 136 13.25 -6.50 0.85
N TYR A 137 13.07 -5.37 0.15
CA TYR A 137 12.64 -5.35 -1.25
C TYR A 137 13.67 -5.99 -2.18
N SER A 138 14.96 -5.70 -1.98
CA SER A 138 16.03 -6.30 -2.79
C SER A 138 16.03 -7.83 -2.68
N LEU A 139 15.67 -8.35 -1.51
CA LEU A 139 15.51 -9.79 -1.29
C LEU A 139 14.27 -10.34 -2.01
N VAL A 140 13.14 -9.64 -1.96
CA VAL A 140 11.93 -10.02 -2.74
C VAL A 140 12.24 -10.06 -4.23
N GLN A 141 12.93 -9.03 -4.75
CA GLN A 141 13.30 -8.97 -6.16
C GLN A 141 14.25 -10.10 -6.53
N LYS A 142 15.29 -10.37 -5.73
CA LYS A 142 16.22 -11.47 -5.99
C LYS A 142 15.49 -12.82 -6.02
N ASN A 143 14.55 -13.06 -5.11
CA ASN A 143 13.77 -14.30 -5.13
C ASN A 143 12.87 -14.46 -6.36
N LEU A 144 12.38 -13.34 -6.93
CA LEU A 144 11.62 -13.36 -8.18
C LEU A 144 12.54 -13.64 -9.37
N GLU A 145 13.74 -13.06 -9.40
CA GLU A 145 14.75 -13.32 -10.42
C GLU A 145 15.23 -14.79 -10.35
N ASP A 146 15.53 -15.31 -9.16
CA ASP A 146 15.95 -16.70 -8.93
C ASP A 146 14.86 -17.72 -9.30
N ALA A 147 13.59 -17.31 -9.21
CA ALA A 147 12.44 -18.09 -9.63
C ALA A 147 12.35 -18.20 -11.16
N GLU A 148 12.82 -17.19 -11.88
CA GLU A 148 12.79 -17.10 -13.34
C GLU A 148 14.05 -17.69 -14.01
N GLU A 149 15.21 -17.68 -13.33
CA GLU A 149 16.47 -18.12 -13.93
C GLU A 149 16.61 -19.64 -14.18
N GLU A 150 17.30 -19.98 -15.26
CA GLU A 150 17.47 -21.32 -15.86
C GLU A 150 18.37 -22.30 -15.08
N PHE A 151 18.51 -23.53 -15.58
CA PHE A 151 19.02 -24.73 -14.91
C PHE A 151 20.55 -24.80 -14.71
N ASN A 152 21.22 -23.79 -14.14
CA ASN A 152 22.62 -23.93 -13.72
C ASN A 152 22.72 -24.59 -12.34
N VAL A 153 23.12 -25.86 -12.30
CA VAL A 153 23.09 -26.72 -11.09
C VAL A 153 24.26 -26.43 -10.14
N ASP A 154 25.44 -26.13 -10.67
CA ASP A 154 26.65 -25.93 -9.85
C ASP A 154 26.73 -24.54 -9.19
N GLU A 155 26.10 -23.51 -9.78
CA GLU A 155 26.01 -22.18 -9.16
C GLU A 155 24.84 -22.06 -8.16
N LYS A 156 23.76 -22.84 -8.33
CA LYS A 156 22.52 -22.71 -7.55
C LYS A 156 22.59 -23.25 -6.12
N GLU A 157 23.41 -24.27 -5.85
CA GLU A 157 23.59 -24.75 -4.46
C GLU A 157 24.39 -23.74 -3.63
N TYR A 158 25.34 -23.05 -4.25
CA TYR A 158 26.07 -21.95 -3.63
C TYR A 158 25.18 -20.72 -3.44
N ASP A 159 24.41 -20.31 -4.45
CA ASP A 159 23.56 -19.11 -4.37
C ASP A 159 22.37 -19.27 -3.42
N ASP A 160 21.75 -20.47 -3.33
CA ASP A 160 20.73 -20.77 -2.31
C ASP A 160 21.27 -20.58 -0.88
N SER A 161 22.54 -20.91 -0.65
CA SER A 161 23.18 -20.73 0.66
C SER A 161 23.44 -19.26 0.98
N VAL A 162 23.78 -18.46 -0.04
CA VAL A 162 24.01 -17.00 0.07
C VAL A 162 22.68 -16.26 0.27
N ASN A 163 21.63 -16.67 -0.44
CA ASN A 163 20.27 -16.18 -0.25
C ASN A 163 19.73 -16.49 1.14
N ASN A 164 19.97 -17.68 1.65
CA ASN A 164 19.60 -18.00 3.03
C ASN A 164 20.36 -17.12 4.03
N ARG A 165 21.66 -16.85 3.82
CA ARG A 165 22.44 -15.96 4.71
C ARG A 165 21.92 -14.52 4.68
N THR A 166 21.67 -13.96 3.51
CA THR A 166 21.11 -12.61 3.37
C THR A 166 19.70 -12.52 3.93
N ALA A 167 18.86 -13.55 3.73
CA ALA A 167 17.54 -13.66 4.35
C ALA A 167 17.61 -13.67 5.88
N ILE A 168 18.54 -14.43 6.45
CA ILE A 168 18.76 -14.48 7.90
C ILE A 168 19.28 -13.14 8.43
N GLU A 169 20.18 -12.47 7.71
CA GLU A 169 20.69 -11.14 8.11
C GLU A 169 19.57 -10.09 8.11
N VAL A 170 18.76 -10.07 7.05
CA VAL A 170 17.60 -9.18 6.95
C VAL A 170 16.60 -9.49 8.07
N LEU A 171 16.27 -10.76 8.29
CA LEU A 171 15.38 -11.20 9.36
C LEU A 171 15.90 -10.78 10.75
N HIS A 172 17.20 -10.97 11.00
CA HIS A 172 17.83 -10.57 12.25
C HIS A 172 17.77 -9.04 12.45
N SER A 173 17.90 -8.26 11.37
CA SER A 173 17.79 -6.80 11.40
C SER A 173 16.39 -6.29 11.81
N PHE A 174 15.34 -7.09 11.58
CA PHE A 174 13.97 -6.83 12.06
C PHE A 174 13.72 -7.40 13.46
N THR A 175 14.40 -8.47 13.84
CA THR A 175 14.19 -9.10 15.14
C THR A 175 14.86 -8.33 16.29
N SER A 176 16.05 -7.75 16.05
CA SER A 176 16.88 -7.26 17.17
C SER A 176 16.41 -5.94 17.78
N ASN A 177 15.80 -5.03 17.01
CA ASN A 177 15.29 -3.75 17.49
C ASN A 177 14.60 -2.95 16.36
N SER A 178 13.42 -3.35 15.92
CA SER A 178 12.65 -2.51 14.99
C SER A 178 11.35 -2.02 15.62
N ASN A 179 11.18 -0.71 15.54
CA ASN A 179 9.96 0.02 15.90
C ASN A 179 9.22 0.43 14.62
N TYR A 180 9.28 -0.37 13.56
CA TYR A 180 8.68 -0.03 12.26
C TYR A 180 7.16 0.01 12.38
N PHE A 181 6.55 -0.99 13.02
CA PHE A 181 5.11 -0.98 13.31
C PHE A 181 4.73 0.22 14.17
N ALA A 182 5.47 0.47 15.25
CA ALA A 182 5.19 1.60 16.14
C ALA A 182 5.33 2.95 15.42
N SER A 183 6.34 3.08 14.56
CA SER A 183 6.57 4.26 13.73
C SER A 183 5.42 4.49 12.76
N TYR A 184 5.03 3.45 12.01
CA TYR A 184 3.92 3.52 11.06
C TYR A 184 2.63 3.90 11.78
N MET A 185 2.34 3.27 12.93
CA MET A 185 1.17 3.60 13.75
C MET A 185 1.19 5.04 14.28
N VAL A 186 2.31 5.49 14.86
CA VAL A 186 2.44 6.86 15.40
C VAL A 186 2.32 7.89 14.29
N ARG A 187 2.93 7.63 13.12
CA ARG A 187 2.78 8.46 11.92
C ARG A 187 1.29 8.62 11.57
N THR A 188 0.58 7.51 11.39
CA THR A 188 -0.84 7.55 10.98
C THR A 188 -1.71 8.26 12.02
N ILE A 189 -1.45 8.05 13.32
CA ILE A 189 -2.15 8.76 14.40
C ILE A 189 -1.92 10.27 14.33
N ILE A 190 -0.67 10.72 14.21
CA ILE A 190 -0.32 12.15 14.16
C ILE A 190 -0.94 12.81 12.93
N VAL A 191 -0.86 12.16 11.77
CA VAL A 191 -1.45 12.63 10.52
C VAL A 191 -2.98 12.74 10.65
N THR A 192 -3.63 11.74 11.26
CA THR A 192 -5.09 11.76 11.49
C THR A 192 -5.50 12.93 12.40
N ILE A 193 -4.77 13.14 13.50
CA ILE A 193 -5.04 14.24 14.44
C ILE A 193 -4.87 15.58 13.75
N LEU A 194 -3.77 15.78 13.02
CA LEU A 194 -3.51 17.02 12.31
C LEU A 194 -4.58 17.28 11.24
N ALA A 195 -4.91 16.29 10.41
CA ALA A 195 -5.93 16.43 9.38
C ALA A 195 -7.30 16.78 9.99
N SER A 196 -7.64 16.19 11.14
CA SER A 196 -8.87 16.49 11.87
C SER A 196 -8.89 17.92 12.41
N ILE A 197 -7.77 18.41 12.97
CA ILE A 197 -7.64 19.80 13.42
C ILE A 197 -7.80 20.77 12.24
N LEU A 198 -7.14 20.49 11.12
CA LEU A 198 -7.25 21.32 9.91
C LEU A 198 -8.67 21.33 9.35
N LEU A 199 -9.35 20.18 9.32
CA LEU A 199 -10.74 20.08 8.89
C LEU A 199 -11.67 20.92 9.78
N ILE A 200 -11.57 20.77 11.10
CA ILE A 200 -12.37 21.55 12.06
C ILE A 200 -12.09 23.04 11.89
N TRP A 201 -10.83 23.43 11.72
CA TRP A 201 -10.45 24.82 11.50
C TRP A 201 -11.02 25.39 10.18
N LEU A 202 -10.98 24.63 9.08
CA LEU A 202 -11.57 25.05 7.80
C LEU A 202 -13.09 25.17 7.86
N ILE A 203 -13.78 24.29 8.57
CA ILE A 203 -15.24 24.35 8.72
C ILE A 203 -15.63 25.53 9.63
N SER A 204 -14.95 25.69 10.77
CA SER A 204 -15.30 26.69 11.79
C SER A 204 -14.90 28.11 11.43
N MET A 205 -13.77 28.32 10.74
CA MET A 205 -13.33 29.65 10.30
C MET A 205 -13.60 29.90 8.81
N GLY A 206 -13.43 28.89 7.95
CA GLY A 206 -13.48 29.10 6.51
C GLY A 206 -14.88 29.34 5.97
N ILE A 207 -15.85 28.49 6.33
CA ILE A 207 -17.24 28.62 5.86
C ILE A 207 -17.87 29.97 6.27
N PRO A 208 -17.83 30.40 7.56
CA PRO A 208 -18.47 31.65 7.94
C PRO A 208 -17.77 32.89 7.38
N SER A 209 -16.46 32.83 7.13
CA SER A 209 -15.74 33.94 6.49
C SER A 209 -16.15 34.10 5.03
N MET A 210 -16.44 33.00 4.32
CA MET A 210 -16.80 32.96 2.90
C MET A 210 -18.31 33.09 2.62
N GLN A 211 -19.17 33.21 3.64
CA GLN A 211 -20.62 33.41 3.48
C GLN A 211 -21.03 34.89 3.60
N LYS A 212 -20.08 35.82 3.64
CA LYS A 212 -20.36 37.26 3.74
C LYS A 212 -20.90 37.81 2.42
N ASP A 213 -21.61 38.95 2.53
CA ASP A 213 -22.29 39.62 1.41
C ASP A 213 -21.34 39.88 0.22
N GLU A 214 -21.88 39.85 -1.01
CA GLU A 214 -21.16 40.05 -2.29
C GLU A 214 -20.41 41.39 -2.38
N PHE A 215 -20.82 42.35 -1.55
CA PHE A 215 -20.26 43.69 -1.47
C PHE A 215 -19.56 43.92 -0.14
N ILE A 216 -18.32 44.41 -0.20
CA ILE A 216 -17.51 44.75 0.96
C ILE A 216 -17.57 46.26 1.18
N TYR A 217 -18.15 46.67 2.30
CA TYR A 217 -18.21 48.08 2.69
C TYR A 217 -16.97 48.46 3.51
N CYS A 218 -16.30 49.52 3.08
CA CYS A 218 -15.05 50.00 3.68
C CYS A 218 -15.17 51.47 4.07
N ASN A 219 -14.76 51.81 5.28
CA ASN A 219 -14.68 53.19 5.74
C ASN A 219 -13.24 53.70 5.65
N VAL A 220 -13.03 54.74 4.85
CA VAL A 220 -11.75 55.40 4.64
C VAL A 220 -11.84 56.81 5.20
N HIS A 221 -11.33 57.01 6.43
CA HIS A 221 -11.30 58.30 7.12
C HIS A 221 -12.66 59.03 7.22
N GLY A 222 -13.77 58.28 7.31
CA GLY A 222 -15.13 58.83 7.39
C GLY A 222 -15.92 58.74 6.09
N PHE A 223 -15.27 58.35 4.98
CA PHE A 223 -15.91 58.17 3.67
C PHE A 223 -16.13 56.69 3.37
N HIS A 224 -17.34 56.34 2.95
CA HIS A 224 -17.70 54.96 2.67
C HIS A 224 -17.47 54.60 1.19
N TYR A 225 -16.89 53.42 0.98
CA TYR A 225 -16.67 52.82 -0.33
C TYR A 225 -17.31 51.44 -0.36
N GLU A 226 -17.93 51.13 -1.49
CA GLU A 226 -18.43 49.80 -1.83
C GLU A 226 -17.41 49.13 -2.75
N CYS A 227 -16.91 47.96 -2.33
CA CYS A 227 -15.90 47.21 -3.06
C CYS A 227 -16.47 45.86 -3.53
N ALA A 228 -16.28 45.56 -4.81
CA ALA A 228 -16.63 44.28 -5.45
C ALA A 228 -15.44 43.73 -6.24
N GLY A 229 -15.57 42.53 -6.83
CA GLY A 229 -14.54 41.94 -7.70
C GLY A 229 -13.73 40.79 -7.09
N HIS A 230 -13.97 40.46 -5.82
CA HIS A 230 -13.39 39.28 -5.22
C HIS A 230 -14.13 38.02 -5.70
N PRO A 231 -13.46 37.00 -6.28
CA PRO A 231 -14.11 35.78 -6.78
C PRO A 231 -14.49 34.82 -5.63
N GLN A 232 -15.41 35.26 -4.78
CA GLN A 232 -15.81 34.55 -3.55
C GLN A 232 -16.41 33.17 -3.82
N GLU A 233 -17.27 33.06 -4.84
CA GLU A 233 -17.89 31.79 -5.23
C GLU A 233 -16.84 30.76 -5.63
N PHE A 234 -15.84 31.17 -6.39
CA PHE A 234 -14.74 30.29 -6.78
C PHE A 234 -13.98 29.77 -5.55
N TYR A 235 -13.67 30.63 -4.58
CA TYR A 235 -13.01 30.21 -3.33
C TYR A 235 -13.89 29.34 -2.45
N MET A 236 -15.21 29.57 -2.44
CA MET A 236 -16.18 28.71 -1.77
C MET A 236 -16.19 27.29 -2.37
N TYR A 237 -16.20 27.16 -3.70
CA TYR A 237 -16.12 25.86 -4.35
C TYR A 237 -14.81 25.15 -4.06
N VAL A 238 -13.68 25.86 -4.11
CA VAL A 238 -12.37 25.26 -3.79
C VAL A 238 -12.30 24.85 -2.31
N LEU A 239 -12.84 25.66 -1.39
CA LEU A 239 -12.94 25.31 0.03
C LEU A 239 -13.78 24.05 0.22
N LEU A 240 -14.94 23.94 -0.44
CA LEU A 240 -15.81 22.77 -0.34
C LEU A 240 -15.12 21.50 -0.88
N ILE A 241 -14.42 21.59 -2.01
CA ILE A 241 -13.64 20.48 -2.56
C ILE A 241 -12.50 20.09 -1.60
N THR A 242 -11.82 21.08 -1.00
CA THR A 242 -10.75 20.85 -0.02
C THR A 242 -11.27 20.12 1.22
N VAL A 243 -12.42 20.55 1.74
CA VAL A 243 -13.11 19.90 2.86
C VAL A 243 -13.47 18.46 2.50
N ALA A 244 -14.03 18.23 1.31
CA ALA A 244 -14.36 16.87 0.85
C ALA A 244 -13.11 15.98 0.74
N ILE A 245 -12.01 16.50 0.18
CA ILE A 245 -10.73 15.79 0.08
C ILE A 245 -10.21 15.42 1.47
N LEU A 246 -10.22 16.36 2.43
CA LEU A 246 -9.77 16.09 3.80
C LEU A 246 -10.64 15.07 4.53
N ILE A 247 -11.95 15.08 4.30
CA ILE A 247 -12.86 14.07 4.86
C ILE A 247 -12.49 12.67 4.35
N VAL A 248 -12.32 12.50 3.04
CA VAL A 248 -11.91 11.22 2.45
C VAL A 248 -10.53 10.81 2.95
N TYR A 249 -9.60 11.76 3.08
CA TYR A 249 -8.27 11.53 3.62
C TYR A 249 -8.32 10.99 5.06
N ILE A 250 -9.12 11.62 5.94
CA ILE A 250 -9.32 11.14 7.31
C ILE A 250 -9.94 9.74 7.34
N PHE A 251 -10.90 9.44 6.46
CA PHE A 251 -11.45 8.08 6.35
C PHE A 251 -10.40 7.04 5.95
N CYS A 252 -9.48 7.38 5.04
CA CYS A 252 -8.35 6.51 4.67
C CYS A 252 -7.44 6.26 5.87
N CYS A 253 -7.09 7.30 6.62
CA CYS A 253 -6.24 7.16 7.81
C CYS A 253 -6.93 6.34 8.91
N ILE A 254 -8.23 6.54 9.14
CA ILE A 254 -9.01 5.73 10.10
C ILE A 254 -9.06 4.28 9.64
N TYR A 255 -9.29 4.03 8.35
CA TYR A 255 -9.26 2.68 7.79
C TYR A 255 -7.90 2.01 8.02
N ASN A 256 -6.81 2.74 7.78
CA ASN A 256 -5.45 2.26 8.04
C ASN A 256 -5.25 1.90 9.53
N ILE A 257 -5.67 2.77 10.45
CA ILE A 257 -5.61 2.48 11.90
C ILE A 257 -6.43 1.24 12.25
N VAL A 258 -7.65 1.11 11.73
CA VAL A 258 -8.52 -0.05 11.96
C VAL A 258 -7.88 -1.32 11.40
N TRP A 259 -7.28 -1.25 10.22
CA TRP A 259 -6.56 -2.37 9.60
C TRP A 259 -5.35 -2.81 10.43
N LEU A 260 -4.57 -1.87 10.97
CA LEU A 260 -3.44 -2.16 11.86
C LEU A 260 -3.88 -2.76 13.21
N LEU A 261 -4.99 -2.30 13.78
CA LEU A 261 -5.51 -2.76 15.07
C LEU A 261 -6.23 -4.11 14.96
N LEU A 262 -6.85 -4.39 13.81
CA LEU A 262 -7.57 -5.63 13.55
C LEU A 262 -6.73 -6.56 12.65
N PRO A 263 -5.91 -7.46 13.24
CA PRO A 263 -5.11 -8.41 12.48
C PRO A 263 -5.94 -9.39 11.64
N GLN A 264 -7.27 -9.39 11.77
CA GLN A 264 -8.17 -10.23 10.98
C GLN A 264 -8.40 -9.71 9.57
N LEU A 265 -8.12 -8.42 9.30
CA LEU A 265 -8.32 -7.80 8.00
C LEU A 265 -7.18 -8.08 7.01
N GLY A 266 -6.00 -8.48 7.51
CA GLY A 266 -4.87 -8.87 6.66
C GLY A 266 -5.10 -10.23 6.00
N ALA A 267 -4.93 -10.31 4.68
CA ALA A 267 -5.12 -11.55 3.93
C ALA A 267 -4.19 -12.67 4.40
N LEU A 268 -2.90 -12.36 4.59
CA LEU A 268 -1.91 -13.31 5.09
C LEU A 268 -2.13 -13.63 6.58
N SER A 269 -2.37 -12.63 7.43
CA SER A 269 -2.75 -12.86 8.83
C SER A 269 -3.95 -13.81 8.99
N ARG A 270 -4.97 -13.72 8.13
CA ARG A 270 -6.12 -14.63 8.12
C ARG A 270 -5.70 -16.08 7.82
N ILE A 271 -4.86 -16.25 6.82
CA ILE A 271 -4.29 -17.55 6.39
C ILE A 271 -3.43 -18.16 7.49
N MET A 272 -2.54 -17.37 8.09
CA MET A 272 -1.64 -17.81 9.15
C MET A 272 -2.40 -18.15 10.44
N ARG A 273 -3.50 -17.44 10.74
CA ARG A 273 -4.38 -17.80 11.85
C ARG A 273 -5.08 -19.14 11.62
N GLN A 274 -5.60 -19.38 10.43
CA GLN A 274 -6.20 -20.68 10.07
C GLN A 274 -5.17 -21.80 10.17
N TYR A 275 -3.92 -21.56 9.72
CA TYR A 275 -2.82 -22.51 9.88
C TYR A 275 -2.56 -22.85 11.35
N ARG A 276 -2.51 -21.84 12.22
CA ARG A 276 -2.31 -22.04 13.66
C ARG A 276 -3.45 -22.86 14.27
N ILE A 277 -4.71 -22.56 13.94
CA ILE A 277 -5.87 -23.30 14.45
C ILE A 277 -5.82 -24.77 14.01
N MET A 278 -5.56 -25.04 12.72
CA MET A 278 -5.51 -26.43 12.22
C MET A 278 -4.37 -27.25 12.84
N LEU A 279 -3.21 -26.63 13.06
CA LEU A 279 -2.11 -27.31 13.73
C LEU A 279 -2.42 -27.64 15.18
N HIS A 280 -3.11 -26.72 15.88
CA HIS A 280 -3.52 -26.89 17.26
C HIS A 280 -4.56 -28.02 17.40
N GLU A 281 -5.55 -28.11 16.51
CA GLU A 281 -6.51 -29.22 16.45
C GLU A 281 -5.83 -30.58 16.25
N ARG A 282 -4.73 -30.63 15.49
CA ARG A 282 -4.03 -31.87 15.16
C ARG A 282 -3.12 -32.39 16.27
N HIS A 283 -2.51 -31.49 17.04
CA HIS A 283 -1.56 -31.87 18.09
C HIS A 283 -2.20 -31.91 19.47
N GLY A 284 -3.30 -31.19 19.72
CA GLY A 284 -4.01 -31.23 21.01
C GLY A 284 -3.17 -30.71 22.19
N VAL A 285 -2.09 -29.98 21.92
CA VAL A 285 -1.17 -29.41 22.92
C VAL A 285 -1.32 -27.88 22.92
N ASP A 286 -1.42 -27.29 24.12
CA ASP A 286 -1.60 -25.85 24.33
C ASP A 286 -0.36 -24.99 24.07
N GLU A 287 0.84 -25.58 24.02
CA GLU A 287 2.08 -24.83 23.74
C GLU A 287 2.30 -24.59 22.24
N ASP A 288 1.95 -23.39 21.78
CA ASP A 288 2.23 -22.90 20.43
C ASP A 288 3.72 -23.00 20.03
N THR A 289 4.62 -22.88 20.99
CA THR A 289 6.08 -22.93 20.78
C THR A 289 6.56 -24.31 20.32
N ALA A 290 5.90 -25.39 20.75
CA ALA A 290 6.37 -26.74 20.49
C ALA A 290 6.16 -27.19 19.04
N PHE A 291 5.07 -26.76 18.38
CA PHE A 291 4.72 -27.23 17.03
C PHE A 291 4.95 -26.21 15.91
N LEU A 292 4.84 -24.90 16.19
CA LEU A 292 5.16 -23.86 15.22
C LEU A 292 6.68 -23.67 15.08
N GLY A 293 7.47 -24.08 16.08
CA GLY A 293 8.93 -23.97 16.06
C GLY A 293 9.39 -22.53 15.79
N GLU A 294 10.28 -22.38 14.82
CA GLU A 294 10.85 -21.08 14.41
C GLU A 294 9.79 -20.13 13.86
N LEU A 295 8.71 -20.63 13.25
CA LEU A 295 7.65 -19.80 12.68
C LEU A 295 6.94 -18.93 13.72
N ASN A 296 6.81 -19.42 14.96
CA ASN A 296 6.21 -18.65 16.04
C ASN A 296 7.06 -17.42 16.38
N TRP A 297 8.38 -17.62 16.46
CA TRP A 297 9.31 -16.54 16.71
C TRP A 297 9.39 -15.58 15.52
N ILE A 298 9.50 -16.12 14.30
CA ILE A 298 9.70 -15.35 13.06
C ILE A 298 8.48 -14.49 12.75
N TYR A 299 7.27 -15.07 12.71
CA TYR A 299 6.07 -14.38 12.23
C TYR A 299 5.16 -13.89 13.36
N PHE A 300 4.84 -14.74 14.34
CA PHE A 300 3.81 -14.41 15.34
C PHE A 300 4.32 -13.47 16.44
N LYS A 301 5.59 -13.58 16.81
CA LYS A 301 6.22 -12.72 17.83
C LYS A 301 6.72 -11.39 17.27
N ASN A 302 7.18 -11.35 16.00
CA ASN A 302 7.69 -10.14 15.37
C ASN A 302 6.59 -9.35 14.66
N ARG A 303 6.09 -8.29 15.31
CA ARG A 303 5.05 -7.41 14.75
C ARG A 303 5.46 -6.71 13.46
N ASP A 304 6.74 -6.34 13.33
CA ASP A 304 7.25 -5.59 12.18
C ASP A 304 7.31 -6.43 10.92
N LEU A 305 7.88 -7.65 11.03
CA LEU A 305 7.92 -8.59 9.91
C LEU A 305 6.50 -8.99 9.49
N LYS A 306 5.63 -9.24 10.49
CA LYS A 306 4.21 -9.50 10.24
C LYS A 306 3.55 -8.38 9.44
N LEU A 307 3.76 -7.13 9.85
CA LEU A 307 3.24 -5.96 9.13
C LEU A 307 3.75 -5.90 7.69
N LEU A 308 5.07 -6.03 7.48
CA LEU A 308 5.69 -6.00 6.16
C LEU A 308 5.14 -7.09 5.23
N LEU A 309 5.00 -8.32 5.73
CA LEU A 309 4.45 -9.44 4.96
C LEU A 309 2.96 -9.27 4.67
N ASP A 310 2.18 -8.69 5.59
CA ASP A 310 0.76 -8.38 5.37
C ASP A 310 0.59 -7.22 4.36
N LEU A 311 1.46 -6.20 4.39
CA LEU A 311 1.49 -5.12 3.41
C LEU A 311 1.84 -5.66 2.02
N LEU A 312 2.88 -6.51 1.92
CA LEU A 312 3.25 -7.19 0.67
C LEU A 312 2.13 -8.07 0.13
N ALA A 313 1.43 -8.78 1.03
CA ALA A 313 0.32 -9.65 0.63
C ALA A 313 -0.85 -8.84 0.05
N THR A 314 -1.03 -7.60 0.53
CA THR A 314 -2.09 -6.69 0.08
C THR A 314 -1.73 -6.01 -1.24
N SER A 315 -0.46 -5.69 -1.47
CA SER A 315 -0.01 -5.00 -2.69
C SER A 315 0.30 -5.97 -3.85
N SER A 316 1.00 -7.06 -3.57
CA SER A 316 1.61 -7.96 -4.56
C SER A 316 1.04 -9.38 -4.50
N GLY A 317 0.15 -9.64 -3.53
CA GLY A 317 -0.55 -10.91 -3.38
C GLY A 317 0.09 -11.82 -2.34
N VAL A 318 -0.74 -12.72 -1.80
CA VAL A 318 -0.38 -13.62 -0.69
C VAL A 318 0.75 -14.59 -1.06
N SER A 319 0.80 -15.04 -2.32
CA SER A 319 1.80 -16.02 -2.81
C SER A 319 3.23 -15.54 -2.60
N GLN A 320 3.52 -14.27 -2.85
CA GLN A 320 4.84 -13.69 -2.68
C GLN A 320 5.22 -13.64 -1.20
N SER A 321 4.30 -13.24 -0.33
CA SER A 321 4.55 -13.25 1.12
C SER A 321 4.77 -14.66 1.68
N ILE A 322 4.07 -15.67 1.16
CA ILE A 322 4.29 -17.07 1.56
C ILE A 322 5.65 -17.58 1.05
N SER A 323 6.00 -17.30 -0.21
CA SER A 323 7.31 -17.64 -0.77
C SER A 323 8.44 -17.08 0.10
N LEU A 324 8.33 -15.80 0.45
CA LEU A 324 9.27 -15.13 1.33
C LEU A 324 9.31 -15.73 2.75
N LEU A 325 8.15 -16.09 3.30
CA LEU A 325 8.07 -16.75 4.59
C LEU A 325 8.75 -18.14 4.58
N THR A 326 8.68 -18.88 3.47
CA THR A 326 9.40 -20.16 3.33
C THR A 326 10.90 -20.01 3.17
N LEU A 327 11.40 -18.83 2.80
CA LEU A 327 12.83 -18.55 2.83
C LEU A 327 13.33 -18.28 4.24
N PHE A 328 12.51 -17.63 5.07
CA PHE A 328 12.85 -17.38 6.47
C PHE A 328 12.71 -18.62 7.36
N ASP A 329 11.72 -19.48 7.09
CA ASP A 329 11.47 -20.69 7.87
C ASP A 329 11.75 -21.96 7.06
N GLN A 330 12.88 -22.60 7.35
CA GLN A 330 13.29 -23.84 6.71
C GLN A 330 12.30 -24.98 7.02
N SER A 331 11.67 -24.99 8.20
CA SER A 331 10.71 -26.03 8.56
C SER A 331 9.43 -25.93 7.73
N LEU A 332 8.93 -24.71 7.49
CA LEU A 332 7.81 -24.45 6.60
C LEU A 332 8.16 -24.80 5.14
N ARG A 333 9.38 -24.46 4.69
CA ARG A 333 9.88 -24.84 3.36
C ARG A 333 9.83 -26.35 3.16
N GLN A 334 10.33 -27.13 4.13
CA GLN A 334 10.32 -28.59 4.06
C GLN A 334 8.88 -29.15 3.97
N LYS A 335 7.93 -28.55 4.70
CA LYS A 335 6.51 -28.93 4.62
C LYS A 335 5.84 -28.57 3.29
N CYS A 336 6.38 -27.59 2.55
CA CYS A 336 5.91 -27.18 1.22
C CYS A 336 6.54 -27.96 0.06
N ILE A 337 7.61 -28.73 0.32
CA ILE A 337 8.20 -29.62 -0.67
C ILE A 337 7.25 -30.78 -0.95
N ALA A 338 7.11 -31.16 -2.22
CA ALA A 338 6.32 -32.31 -2.63
C ALA A 338 6.75 -33.59 -1.89
N SER A 339 5.77 -34.35 -1.41
CA SER A 339 6.01 -35.61 -0.72
C SER A 339 6.09 -36.77 -1.73
N HIS A 340 6.65 -37.93 -1.33
CA HIS A 340 6.69 -39.15 -2.18
C HIS A 340 7.25 -38.96 -3.59
N LEU A 341 8.34 -38.21 -3.69
CA LEU A 341 9.03 -38.05 -4.96
C LEU A 341 9.76 -39.33 -5.32
N LYS A 342 9.30 -40.00 -6.37
CA LYS A 342 9.95 -41.18 -6.95
C LYS A 342 10.08 -40.99 -8.44
N VAL A 343 11.23 -41.38 -8.98
CA VAL A 343 11.50 -41.42 -10.41
C VAL A 343 11.63 -42.88 -10.80
N HIS A 344 10.79 -43.34 -11.72
CA HIS A 344 10.91 -44.67 -12.30
C HIS A 344 11.31 -44.51 -13.77
N ARG A 345 12.39 -45.17 -14.17
CA ARG A 345 12.86 -45.18 -15.56
C ARG A 345 12.61 -46.57 -16.15
N GLU A 346 11.82 -46.62 -17.20
CA GLU A 346 11.54 -47.83 -17.99
C GLU A 346 11.96 -47.57 -19.44
N GLY A 347 13.19 -47.97 -19.78
CA GLY A 347 13.77 -47.74 -21.10
C GLY A 347 13.90 -46.26 -21.46
N THR A 348 13.17 -45.84 -22.51
CA THR A 348 13.13 -44.47 -23.04
C THR A 348 12.11 -43.56 -22.34
N THR A 349 11.44 -44.07 -21.31
CA THR A 349 10.38 -43.34 -20.59
C THR A 349 10.76 -43.19 -19.12
N ALA A 350 10.61 -41.98 -18.57
CA ALA A 350 10.70 -41.73 -17.14
C ALA A 350 9.38 -41.20 -16.60
N THR A 351 8.92 -41.80 -15.51
CA THR A 351 7.74 -41.35 -14.77
C THR A 351 8.18 -40.76 -13.44
N VAL A 352 7.82 -39.50 -13.22
CA VAL A 352 8.05 -38.81 -11.94
C VAL A 352 6.75 -38.78 -11.18
N GLU A 353 6.70 -39.53 -10.09
CA GLU A 353 5.60 -39.53 -9.13
C GLU A 353 5.78 -38.39 -8.12
N VAL A 354 4.75 -37.57 -7.99
CA VAL A 354 4.69 -36.41 -7.11
C VAL A 354 3.50 -36.57 -6.18
N GLY A 355 3.78 -36.72 -4.90
CA GLY A 355 2.79 -36.66 -3.84
C GLY A 355 2.53 -35.22 -3.38
N GLU A 356 1.29 -34.96 -2.97
CA GLU A 356 0.88 -33.67 -2.44
C GLU A 356 1.73 -33.29 -1.20
N ALA A 357 2.21 -32.04 -1.12
CA ALA A 357 2.96 -31.57 0.05
C ALA A 357 2.06 -31.52 1.28
N GLU A 358 2.61 -31.75 2.47
CA GLU A 358 1.82 -31.75 3.71
C GLU A 358 1.18 -30.38 3.97
N ALA A 359 1.93 -29.29 3.78
CA ALA A 359 1.38 -27.95 3.92
C ALA A 359 0.27 -27.67 2.90
N ILE A 360 0.39 -28.13 1.65
CA ILE A 360 -0.62 -27.89 0.61
C ILE A 360 -1.91 -28.63 0.91
N ARG A 361 -1.79 -29.91 1.23
CA ARG A 361 -2.93 -30.75 1.54
C ARG A 361 -3.69 -30.21 2.74
N ASP A 362 -2.97 -29.79 3.77
CA ASP A 362 -3.59 -29.43 5.04
C ASP A 362 -4.07 -27.97 5.05
N LEU A 363 -3.35 -27.05 4.39
CA LEU A 363 -3.58 -25.60 4.44
C LEU A 363 -4.17 -25.04 3.14
N PHE A 364 -3.44 -25.18 2.03
CA PHE A 364 -3.74 -24.44 0.81
C PHE A 364 -4.94 -25.01 0.05
N SER A 365 -5.19 -26.32 0.15
CA SER A 365 -6.34 -26.97 -0.49
C SER A 365 -7.70 -26.47 0.03
N LYS A 366 -7.73 -25.93 1.26
CA LYS A 366 -8.94 -25.40 1.91
C LYS A 366 -9.17 -23.91 1.64
N MET A 367 -8.22 -23.23 1.01
CA MET A 367 -8.27 -21.80 0.75
C MET A 367 -8.68 -21.57 -0.71
N GLU A 368 -9.87 -21.02 -0.92
CA GLU A 368 -10.41 -20.76 -2.28
C GLU A 368 -9.52 -19.78 -3.07
N ASP A 369 -8.78 -18.92 -2.37
CA ASP A 369 -7.92 -17.89 -2.94
C ASP A 369 -6.54 -18.41 -3.42
N LEU A 370 -6.21 -19.69 -3.17
CA LEU A 370 -4.89 -20.25 -3.45
C LEU A 370 -4.97 -21.41 -4.44
N SER A 371 -4.44 -21.19 -5.65
CA SER A 371 -4.24 -22.22 -6.65
C SER A 371 -2.85 -22.83 -6.52
N CYS A 372 -2.79 -24.11 -6.16
CA CYS A 372 -1.53 -24.83 -6.09
C CYS A 372 -1.30 -25.67 -7.34
N ILE A 373 -0.11 -25.54 -7.94
CA ILE A 373 0.33 -26.29 -9.12
C ILE A 373 1.73 -26.81 -8.83
N PHE A 374 2.00 -28.07 -9.15
CA PHE A 374 3.36 -28.58 -9.16
C PHE A 374 3.87 -28.60 -10.58
N THR A 375 5.07 -28.12 -10.83
CA THR A 375 5.71 -28.25 -12.15
C THR A 375 6.90 -29.17 -12.06
N VAL A 376 6.92 -30.20 -12.89
CA VAL A 376 8.05 -31.11 -13.06
C VAL A 376 8.77 -30.69 -14.34
N GLN A 377 10.02 -30.28 -14.21
CA GLN A 377 10.89 -29.90 -15.32
C GLN A 377 11.98 -30.97 -15.47
N ILE A 378 12.33 -31.31 -16.71
CA ILE A 378 13.43 -32.24 -17.01
C ILE A 378 14.59 -31.50 -17.70
N TYR A 379 15.82 -31.82 -17.31
CA TYR A 379 17.04 -31.33 -17.95
C TYR A 379 18.01 -32.48 -18.22
N PRO A 380 18.60 -32.59 -19.42
CA PRO A 380 18.35 -31.76 -20.61
C PRO A 380 16.93 -31.96 -21.17
N PRO A 381 16.39 -30.97 -21.90
CA PRO A 381 15.01 -31.02 -22.40
C PRO A 381 14.83 -32.14 -23.43
N THR A 382 13.69 -32.83 -23.39
CA THR A 382 13.32 -33.80 -24.42
C THR A 382 12.69 -33.11 -25.63
N VAL A 383 12.62 -33.81 -26.76
CA VAL A 383 12.02 -33.31 -28.01
C VAL A 383 10.53 -32.97 -27.84
N ASN A 384 9.82 -33.67 -26.94
CA ASN A 384 8.36 -33.60 -26.84
C ASN A 384 7.86 -32.78 -25.66
N SER A 385 8.59 -32.76 -24.54
CA SER A 385 8.23 -31.96 -23.37
C SER A 385 9.42 -31.68 -22.47
N SER A 386 9.54 -30.43 -22.03
CA SER A 386 10.52 -30.01 -21.01
C SER A 386 9.87 -29.80 -19.65
N VAL A 387 8.56 -29.51 -19.60
CA VAL A 387 7.82 -29.17 -18.38
C VAL A 387 6.43 -29.78 -18.37
N HIS A 388 6.03 -30.40 -17.26
CA HIS A 388 4.67 -30.85 -16.99
C HIS A 388 4.10 -30.15 -15.75
N ALA A 389 2.90 -29.59 -15.87
CA ALA A 389 2.16 -29.00 -14.76
C ALA A 389 1.12 -29.99 -14.20
N LEU A 390 1.21 -30.28 -12.91
CA LEU A 390 0.33 -31.17 -12.16
C LEU A 390 -0.56 -30.31 -11.24
N LYS A 391 -1.85 -30.20 -11.57
CA LYS A 391 -2.82 -29.50 -10.73
C LYS A 391 -3.52 -30.47 -9.80
N PHE A 392 -3.49 -30.18 -8.50
CA PHE A 392 -4.29 -30.89 -7.50
C PHE A 392 -5.62 -30.15 -7.37
N GLY A 393 -6.68 -30.75 -7.92
CA GLY A 393 -8.04 -30.20 -7.82
C GLY A 393 -8.77 -30.70 -6.57
N PRO A 394 -9.64 -29.88 -5.95
CA PRO A 394 -10.38 -30.26 -4.75
C PRO A 394 -11.31 -31.45 -4.96
N TYR A 395 -11.83 -31.71 -6.16
CA TYR A 395 -12.76 -32.81 -6.38
C TYR A 395 -12.70 -33.33 -7.82
N ARG A 396 -12.09 -34.50 -7.99
CA ARG A 396 -12.53 -35.59 -8.86
C ARG A 396 -11.71 -36.80 -8.44
N SER A 397 -12.26 -37.57 -7.51
CA SER A 397 -11.85 -38.96 -7.34
C SER A 397 -12.02 -39.62 -8.71
N PHE A 398 -10.89 -39.85 -9.39
CA PHE A 398 -10.89 -40.93 -10.36
C PHE A 398 -11.18 -42.18 -9.53
N LYS A 399 -12.38 -42.74 -9.66
CA LYS A 399 -12.65 -44.11 -9.22
C LYS A 399 -11.78 -44.99 -10.11
N GLU A 400 -10.54 -45.16 -9.70
CA GLU A 400 -9.74 -46.28 -10.13
C GLU A 400 -10.54 -47.52 -9.74
N LYS A 401 -10.92 -48.34 -10.73
CA LYS A 401 -11.57 -49.63 -10.47
C LYS A 401 -10.59 -50.43 -9.62
N ALA A 402 -10.88 -50.51 -8.32
CA ALA A 402 -10.22 -51.45 -7.44
C ALA A 402 -10.47 -52.85 -8.00
N VAL A 403 -9.44 -53.42 -8.61
CA VAL A 403 -9.31 -54.86 -8.74
C VAL A 403 -8.91 -55.34 -7.35
N ASP A 404 -9.64 -56.35 -6.86
CA ASP A 404 -9.53 -56.91 -5.51
C ASP A 404 -8.08 -57.20 -5.12
N ILE A 405 -7.51 -56.35 -4.26
CA ILE A 405 -6.28 -56.62 -3.53
C ILE A 405 -6.58 -56.42 -2.05
N GLU A 406 -6.22 -57.44 -1.29
CA GLU A 406 -6.55 -57.69 0.11
C GLU A 406 -6.27 -56.52 1.07
N MET A 407 -7.05 -56.54 2.16
CA MET A 407 -7.11 -55.56 3.24
C MET A 407 -5.72 -55.12 3.74
N GLN A 408 -5.31 -53.90 3.36
CA GLN A 408 -4.39 -53.09 4.14
C GLN A 408 -5.17 -52.00 4.88
N PRO A 409 -4.76 -51.61 6.11
CA PRO A 409 -5.48 -50.63 6.90
C PRO A 409 -5.59 -49.30 6.14
N LEU A 410 -6.72 -48.61 6.33
CA LEU A 410 -7.09 -47.29 5.79
C LEU A 410 -6.04 -46.21 6.15
N ASN A 411 -4.86 -46.28 5.53
CA ASN A 411 -3.98 -45.15 5.40
C ASN A 411 -4.65 -44.21 4.40
N HIS A 412 -4.97 -42.99 4.83
CA HIS A 412 -5.48 -41.94 3.95
C HIS A 412 -4.75 -41.97 2.60
N SER A 413 -5.45 -42.42 1.56
CA SER A 413 -4.93 -42.61 0.20
C SER A 413 -4.21 -41.34 -0.24
N ARG A 414 -2.88 -41.34 -0.17
CA ARG A 414 -2.06 -40.24 -0.65
C ARG A 414 -2.32 -40.12 -2.15
N LYS A 415 -2.89 -39.00 -2.58
CA LYS A 415 -3.06 -38.71 -4.00
C LYS A 415 -1.67 -38.48 -4.59
N VAL A 416 -1.18 -39.46 -5.35
CA VAL A 416 0.04 -39.36 -6.15
C VAL A 416 -0.37 -38.98 -7.57
N ARG A 417 0.37 -38.05 -8.18
CA ARG A 417 0.24 -37.68 -9.59
C ARG A 417 1.55 -37.98 -10.29
N SER A 418 1.50 -38.50 -11.51
CA SER A 418 2.71 -38.79 -12.29
C SER A 418 2.84 -37.84 -13.48
N ALA A 419 4.07 -37.43 -13.76
CA ALA A 419 4.46 -36.79 -15.02
C ALA A 419 5.30 -37.80 -15.83
N VAL A 420 4.99 -37.97 -17.10
CA VAL A 420 5.65 -38.96 -17.97
C VAL A 420 6.43 -38.24 -19.05
N PHE A 421 7.74 -38.49 -19.10
CA PHE A 421 8.65 -37.97 -20.11
C PHE A 421 9.06 -39.12 -21.03
N ASN A 422 8.85 -38.94 -22.34
CA ASN A 422 9.16 -39.94 -23.35
C ASN A 422 10.40 -39.53 -24.16
N ASN A 423 10.98 -40.48 -24.90
CA ASN A 423 12.13 -40.28 -25.79
C ASN A 423 13.41 -39.84 -25.07
N LEU A 424 13.69 -40.43 -23.91
CA LEU A 424 14.96 -40.24 -23.19
C LEU A 424 16.07 -41.03 -23.87
N LEU A 425 17.24 -40.42 -24.00
CA LEU A 425 18.44 -41.04 -24.55
C LEU A 425 19.05 -42.01 -23.53
N GLU A 426 19.36 -43.21 -23.99
CA GLU A 426 20.08 -44.21 -23.18
C GLU A 426 21.51 -43.71 -22.90
N GLY A 427 21.95 -43.83 -21.65
CA GLY A 427 23.28 -43.38 -21.22
C GLY A 427 23.39 -41.89 -20.87
N GLN A 428 22.33 -41.09 -21.04
CA GLN A 428 22.30 -39.70 -20.57
C GLN A 428 21.70 -39.61 -19.17
N GLU A 429 22.36 -38.83 -18.30
CA GLU A 429 21.83 -38.44 -16.99
C GLU A 429 20.82 -37.30 -17.16
N TYR A 430 19.68 -37.43 -16.47
CA TYR A 430 18.60 -36.44 -16.48
C TYR A 430 18.34 -35.95 -15.06
N LEU A 431 18.13 -34.65 -14.92
CA LEU A 431 17.76 -34.00 -13.67
C LEU A 431 16.29 -33.61 -13.73
N PHE A 432 15.52 -34.03 -12.73
CA PHE A 432 14.13 -33.63 -12.58
C PHE A 432 14.00 -32.59 -11.48
N ARG A 433 13.49 -31.41 -11.82
CA ARG A 433 13.18 -30.35 -10.85
C ARG A 433 11.68 -30.32 -10.63
N VAL A 434 11.26 -30.54 -9.40
CA VAL A 434 9.87 -30.40 -8.97
C VAL A 434 9.74 -29.10 -8.20
N ASN A 435 9.01 -28.15 -8.77
CA ASN A 435 8.66 -26.90 -8.12
C ASN A 435 7.22 -26.93 -7.64
N THR A 436 7.01 -26.47 -6.42
CA THR A 436 5.72 -26.18 -5.84
C THR A 436 5.37 -24.72 -6.13
N LEU A 437 4.35 -24.46 -6.93
CA LEU A 437 3.86 -23.13 -7.27
C LEU A 437 2.55 -22.83 -6.54
N ILE A 438 2.41 -21.62 -5.99
CA ILE A 438 1.12 -21.08 -5.53
C ILE A 438 0.83 -19.78 -6.28
N ASN A 439 -0.32 -19.73 -6.94
CA ASN A 439 -0.74 -18.62 -7.80
C ASN A 439 0.36 -18.22 -8.81
N GLY A 440 1.08 -19.21 -9.34
CA GLY A 440 2.14 -19.02 -10.34
C GLY A 440 3.54 -18.75 -9.77
N HIS A 441 3.70 -18.52 -8.46
CA HIS A 441 5.01 -18.25 -7.86
C HIS A 441 5.60 -19.49 -7.18
N PRO A 442 6.88 -19.81 -7.40
CA PRO A 442 7.53 -20.93 -6.74
C PRO A 442 7.79 -20.62 -5.26
N ILE A 443 7.53 -21.62 -4.43
CA ILE A 443 7.66 -21.55 -2.97
C ILE A 443 8.61 -22.62 -2.46
N ALA A 444 8.63 -23.78 -3.10
CA ALA A 444 9.56 -24.84 -2.77
C ALA A 444 10.06 -25.52 -4.04
N LYS A 445 11.33 -25.92 -4.03
CA LYS A 445 11.97 -26.65 -5.12
C LYS A 445 12.66 -27.90 -4.56
N LYS A 446 12.61 -28.98 -5.32
CA LYS A 446 13.40 -30.19 -5.06
C LYS A 446 13.94 -30.74 -6.38
N ILE A 447 15.23 -31.03 -6.39
CA ILE A 447 15.93 -31.62 -7.53
C ILE A 447 16.12 -33.11 -7.25
N LEU A 448 15.86 -33.92 -8.27
CA LEU A 448 16.06 -35.36 -8.28
C LEU A 448 17.04 -35.68 -9.41
N LYS A 449 17.97 -36.58 -9.16
CA LYS A 449 18.90 -37.12 -10.16
C LYS A 449 18.44 -38.49 -10.61
#